data_AF-A0A521LF73-F1
#
_entry.id   AF-A0A521LF73-F1
#
_cell.length_a   1.000
_cell.length_b   1.000
_cell.length_c   1.000
_cell.angle_alpha   90.00
_cell.angle_beta   90.00
_cell.angle_gamma   90.00
#
_symmetry.space_group_name_H-M   'P 1'
#
loop_
_entity.id
_entity.type
_entity.pdbx_description
1 polymer ?
#
loop_
_entity_poly.entity_id
_entity_poly.type
_entity_poly.pdbx_seq_one_letter_code
_entity_poly.pdbx_strand_id
1 'polypeptide(L)'
;MNEAGAWTDERVELLKKLWSDGLSASQIAAELGSVTRNAVIGKVHRLGLSGRAKSAAAPAAPRNAAPRKQPPRAPSHPMAAPAQTRGANALAPDFEAEPETDVRAVPQVSEDVVIPFSERVTIMDLREYMCRWPMGDPTTAEFRFCGARSQTGLPYCTHHARIAYQPAADRRRDRSKARA
;
A
#
# COMPACT_ATOMS: atom_id res chain seq x y z
N MET A 1 14.60 20.12 -29.35
CA MET A 1 13.36 20.32 -28.58
C MET A 1 12.58 19.01 -28.60
N ASN A 2 12.53 18.29 -27.48
CA ASN A 2 11.84 16.99 -27.42
C ASN A 2 10.41 17.20 -26.89
N GLU A 3 9.46 17.39 -27.80
CA GLU A 3 8.01 17.41 -27.53
C GLU A 3 7.43 16.00 -27.29
N ALA A 4 8.26 15.01 -26.94
CA ALA A 4 7.87 13.61 -26.88
C ALA A 4 6.84 13.27 -25.78
N GLY A 5 6.59 14.18 -24.83
CA GLY A 5 5.62 14.00 -23.74
C GLY A 5 4.63 15.16 -23.56
N ALA A 6 4.66 16.17 -24.45
CA ALA A 6 3.77 17.32 -24.34
C ALA A 6 2.39 16.96 -24.91
N TRP A 7 1.35 17.32 -24.18
CA TRP A 7 -0.03 17.29 -24.70
C TRP A 7 -0.21 18.48 -25.64
N THR A 8 0.32 18.38 -26.86
CA THR A 8 0.10 19.35 -27.93
C THR A 8 -1.39 19.38 -28.31
N ASP A 9 -1.85 20.50 -28.84
CA ASP A 9 -3.27 20.68 -29.20
C ASP A 9 -3.72 19.66 -30.26
N GLU A 10 -2.85 19.32 -31.21
CA GLU A 10 -3.07 18.27 -32.22
C GLU A 10 -3.34 16.90 -31.57
N ARG A 11 -2.60 16.54 -30.52
CA ARG A 11 -2.77 15.28 -29.80
C ARG A 11 -4.03 15.29 -28.94
N VAL A 12 -4.43 16.45 -28.44
CA VAL A 12 -5.68 16.63 -27.69
C VAL A 12 -6.89 16.50 -28.62
N GLU A 13 -6.81 17.03 -29.83
CA GLU A 13 -7.85 16.89 -30.84
C GLU A 13 -7.98 15.43 -31.31
N LEU A 14 -6.86 14.77 -31.59
CA LEU A 14 -6.85 13.33 -31.92
C LEU A 14 -7.42 12.48 -30.76
N LEU A 15 -7.07 12.80 -29.51
CA LEU A 15 -7.64 12.16 -28.33
C LEU A 15 -9.17 12.33 -28.28
N LYS A 16 -9.69 13.55 -28.51
CA LYS A 16 -11.14 13.82 -28.51
C LYS A 16 -11.84 13.00 -29.60
N LYS A 17 -11.26 12.96 -30.81
CA LYS A 17 -11.80 12.19 -31.93
C LYS A 17 -11.88 10.69 -31.61
N LEU A 18 -10.75 10.08 -31.22
CA LEU A 18 -10.69 8.64 -30.90
C LEU A 18 -11.55 8.26 -29.68
N TRP A 19 -11.72 9.19 -28.74
CA TRP A 19 -12.60 9.01 -27.59
C TRP A 19 -14.08 8.99 -28.01
N SER A 20 -14.49 9.90 -28.90
CA SER A 20 -15.84 9.91 -29.48
C SER A 20 -16.10 8.69 -30.37
N ASP A 21 -15.08 8.23 -31.11
CA ASP A 21 -15.12 6.98 -31.89
C ASP A 21 -15.21 5.73 -30.99
N GLY A 22 -15.04 5.90 -29.68
CA GLY A 22 -15.25 4.84 -28.72
C GLY A 22 -14.08 3.86 -28.64
N LEU A 23 -12.85 4.30 -28.87
CA LEU A 23 -11.67 3.48 -28.58
C LEU A 23 -11.41 3.43 -27.06
N SER A 24 -10.80 2.34 -26.60
CA SER A 24 -10.36 2.23 -25.21
C SER A 24 -9.10 3.06 -24.95
N ALA A 25 -8.89 3.50 -23.71
CA ALA A 25 -7.69 4.27 -23.35
C ALA A 25 -6.36 3.56 -23.65
N SER A 26 -6.35 2.22 -23.65
CA SER A 26 -5.16 1.43 -24.03
C SER A 26 -4.89 1.49 -25.54
N GLN A 27 -5.93 1.47 -26.36
CA GLN A 27 -5.81 1.58 -27.82
C GLN A 27 -5.40 3.00 -28.22
N ILE A 28 -6.01 4.02 -27.61
CA ILE A 28 -5.65 5.42 -27.84
C ILE A 28 -4.18 5.69 -27.45
N ALA A 29 -3.70 5.07 -26.36
CA ALA A 29 -2.30 5.15 -25.97
C ALA A 29 -1.36 4.51 -27.01
N ALA A 30 -1.76 3.39 -27.62
CA ALA A 30 -0.99 2.74 -28.69
C ALA A 30 -0.94 3.60 -29.96
N GLU A 31 -2.06 4.22 -30.33
CA GLU A 31 -2.16 5.13 -31.48
C GLU A 31 -1.28 6.38 -31.30
N LEU A 32 -1.26 6.94 -30.09
CA LEU A 32 -0.50 8.14 -29.77
C LEU A 32 1.00 7.85 -29.49
N GLY A 33 1.38 6.59 -29.25
CA GLY A 33 2.75 6.08 -29.14
C GLY A 33 3.59 6.55 -27.94
N SER A 34 3.42 7.78 -27.47
CA SER A 34 4.26 8.40 -26.44
C SER A 34 3.53 8.75 -25.13
N VAL A 35 2.29 8.28 -24.98
CA VAL A 35 1.49 8.46 -23.76
C VAL A 35 1.00 7.11 -23.25
N THR A 36 1.05 6.92 -21.94
CA THR A 36 0.55 5.70 -21.30
C THR A 36 -0.96 5.73 -21.17
N ARG A 37 -1.60 4.56 -21.03
CA ARG A 37 -3.04 4.43 -20.78
C ARG A 37 -3.54 5.31 -19.62
N ASN A 38 -2.76 5.42 -18.54
CA ASN A 38 -3.12 6.26 -17.40
C ASN A 38 -3.01 7.75 -17.71
N ALA A 39 -2.04 8.15 -18.55
CA ALA A 39 -1.92 9.54 -19.01
C ALA A 39 -3.15 9.95 -19.85
N VAL A 40 -3.64 9.05 -20.72
CA VAL A 40 -4.85 9.26 -21.52
C VAL A 40 -6.08 9.46 -20.63
N ILE A 41 -6.32 8.56 -19.67
CA ILE A 41 -7.45 8.67 -18.73
C ILE A 41 -7.37 9.97 -17.94
N GLY A 42 -6.19 10.31 -17.43
CA GLY A 42 -5.99 11.56 -16.71
C GLY A 42 -6.28 12.78 -17.58
N LYS A 43 -5.93 12.78 -18.87
CA LYS A 43 -6.18 13.90 -19.78
C LYS A 43 -7.67 14.01 -20.13
N VAL A 44 -8.35 12.91 -20.42
CA VAL A 44 -9.80 12.86 -20.66
C VAL A 44 -10.56 13.44 -19.47
N HIS A 45 -10.21 13.04 -18.24
CA HIS A 45 -10.84 13.54 -17.01
C HIS A 45 -10.59 15.05 -16.80
N ARG A 46 -9.38 15.55 -17.10
CA ARG A 46 -9.07 16.99 -17.05
C ARG A 46 -9.82 17.80 -18.10
N LEU A 47 -10.13 17.21 -19.25
CA LEU A 47 -10.89 17.85 -20.34
C LEU A 47 -12.41 17.76 -20.15
N GLY A 48 -12.90 17.10 -19.10
CA GLY A 48 -14.33 16.95 -18.83
C GLY A 48 -15.07 16.17 -19.92
N LEU A 49 -14.36 15.41 -20.75
CA LEU A 49 -15.01 14.56 -21.75
C LEU A 49 -15.84 13.50 -21.02
N SER A 50 -17.09 13.36 -21.43
CA SER A 50 -18.07 12.52 -20.72
C SER A 50 -17.50 11.12 -20.48
N GLY A 51 -17.67 10.66 -19.24
CA GLY A 51 -17.27 9.32 -18.85
C GLY A 51 -18.06 8.33 -19.68
N ARG A 52 -17.38 7.62 -20.59
CA ARG A 52 -17.97 6.46 -21.24
C ARG A 52 -18.50 5.56 -20.13
N ALA A 53 -19.82 5.38 -20.08
CA ALA A 53 -20.44 4.43 -19.16
C ALA A 53 -19.65 3.13 -19.25
N LYS A 54 -19.22 2.63 -18.09
CA LYS A 54 -18.32 1.48 -17.93
C LYS A 54 -18.82 0.33 -18.79
N SER A 55 -18.37 0.27 -20.04
CA SER A 55 -18.72 -0.82 -20.94
C SER A 55 -18.16 -2.06 -20.28
N ALA A 56 -19.07 -2.98 -19.97
CA ALA A 56 -18.79 -4.19 -19.22
C ALA A 56 -17.46 -4.77 -19.72
N ALA A 57 -16.53 -4.96 -18.77
CA ALA A 57 -15.27 -5.58 -19.04
C ALA A 57 -15.55 -6.90 -19.78
N ALA A 58 -15.15 -6.97 -21.05
CA ALA A 58 -14.96 -8.25 -21.70
C ALA A 58 -14.06 -9.08 -20.76
N PRO A 59 -14.42 -10.33 -20.44
CA PRO A 59 -13.66 -11.13 -19.50
C PRO A 59 -12.23 -11.23 -20.03
N ALA A 60 -11.28 -10.70 -19.25
CA ALA A 60 -9.88 -10.88 -19.53
C ALA A 60 -9.62 -12.39 -19.53
N ALA A 61 -9.33 -12.93 -20.72
CA ALA A 61 -8.90 -14.31 -20.86
C ALA A 61 -7.76 -14.58 -19.86
N PRO A 62 -7.82 -15.69 -19.08
CA PRO A 62 -6.79 -16.00 -18.12
C PRO A 62 -5.48 -16.19 -18.88
N ARG A 63 -4.54 -15.29 -18.65
CA ARG A 63 -3.16 -15.47 -19.10
C ARG A 63 -2.67 -16.68 -18.31
N ASN A 64 -2.58 -17.84 -18.96
CA ASN A 64 -1.98 -19.05 -18.42
C ASN A 64 -0.55 -18.72 -17.98
N ALA A 65 -0.38 -18.38 -16.70
CA ALA A 65 0.91 -18.41 -16.05
C ALA A 65 1.24 -19.87 -15.85
N ALA A 66 1.96 -20.45 -16.82
CA ALA A 66 2.52 -21.78 -16.67
C ALA A 66 3.27 -21.86 -15.33
N PRO A 67 2.97 -22.86 -14.47
CA PRO A 67 3.61 -22.95 -13.17
C PRO A 67 5.07 -23.29 -13.39
N ARG A 68 5.96 -22.38 -13.01
CA ARG A 68 7.40 -22.65 -12.99
C ARG A 68 7.64 -23.73 -11.95
N LYS A 69 7.90 -24.96 -12.41
CA LYS A 69 8.17 -26.13 -11.56
C LYS A 69 9.31 -25.80 -10.59
N GLN A 70 9.04 -25.83 -9.29
CA GLN A 70 10.08 -25.88 -8.27
C GLN A 70 10.74 -27.26 -8.31
N PRO A 71 12.07 -27.38 -8.19
CA PRO A 71 12.72 -28.69 -8.14
C PRO A 71 12.34 -29.42 -6.84
N PRO A 72 12.13 -30.75 -6.87
CA PRO A 72 11.76 -31.51 -5.69
C PRO A 72 12.96 -31.63 -4.74
N ARG A 73 12.76 -31.29 -3.46
CA ARG A 73 13.69 -31.69 -2.41
C ARG A 73 13.61 -33.20 -2.23
N ALA A 74 14.75 -33.88 -2.38
CA ALA A 74 14.88 -35.32 -2.20
C ALA A 74 14.68 -35.73 -0.72
N PRO A 75 14.17 -36.95 -0.45
CA PRO A 75 14.03 -37.47 0.90
C PRO A 75 15.36 -38.05 1.38
N SER A 76 15.74 -37.81 2.63
CA SER A 76 16.90 -38.47 3.25
C SER A 76 16.46 -39.35 4.41
N HIS A 77 16.59 -40.66 4.20
CA HIS A 77 16.65 -41.73 5.21
C HIS A 77 17.80 -42.68 4.78
N PRO A 78 18.28 -43.59 5.65
CA PRO A 78 19.28 -43.36 6.70
C PRO A 78 20.54 -44.23 6.48
N MET A 79 21.69 -43.92 7.10
CA MET A 79 22.63 -44.96 7.59
C MET A 79 23.79 -44.37 8.41
N ALA A 80 23.91 -44.88 9.64
CA ALA A 80 25.08 -44.89 10.54
C ALA A 80 26.31 -45.53 9.87
N ALA A 81 27.59 -45.39 10.23
CA ALA A 81 28.45 -44.73 11.25
C ALA A 81 29.93 -45.04 10.81
N PRO A 82 31.05 -44.68 11.49
CA PRO A 82 31.21 -44.16 12.86
C PRO A 82 32.17 -42.94 13.05
N ALA A 83 32.18 -42.51 14.32
CA ALA A 83 32.90 -41.42 15.00
C ALA A 83 34.44 -41.41 14.75
N GLN A 84 35.20 -40.32 14.95
CA GLN A 84 35.26 -39.45 16.14
C GLN A 84 35.96 -38.13 15.76
N THR A 85 35.46 -36.95 16.15
CA THR A 85 36.25 -35.69 16.08
C THR A 85 35.75 -34.61 17.06
N ARG A 86 36.54 -34.43 18.12
CA ARG A 86 36.98 -33.19 18.79
C ARG A 86 36.04 -31.97 18.77
N GLY A 87 35.41 -31.72 19.94
CA GLY A 87 34.55 -30.57 20.20
C GLY A 87 35.29 -29.25 20.45
N ALA A 88 34.67 -28.16 20.00
CA ALA A 88 35.11 -26.77 20.17
C ALA A 88 34.06 -25.93 20.95
N ASN A 89 33.37 -26.54 21.92
CA ASN A 89 32.40 -25.86 22.78
C ASN A 89 33.03 -25.38 24.10
N ALA A 90 34.30 -24.96 24.09
CA ALA A 90 35.07 -24.66 25.30
C ALA A 90 34.95 -23.20 25.80
N LEU A 91 34.08 -22.36 25.22
CA LEU A 91 33.93 -20.94 25.59
C LEU A 91 32.48 -20.43 25.46
N ALA A 92 31.48 -21.26 25.77
CA ALA A 92 30.14 -20.74 26.02
C ALA A 92 30.04 -20.34 27.50
N PRO A 93 29.67 -19.11 27.86
CA PRO A 93 29.33 -18.80 29.24
C PRO A 93 28.09 -19.60 29.62
N ASP A 94 28.20 -20.41 30.68
CA ASP A 94 27.10 -21.15 31.29
C ASP A 94 26.11 -20.14 31.88
N PHE A 95 25.08 -19.80 31.11
CA PHE A 95 23.94 -19.05 31.62
C PHE A 95 23.04 -20.04 32.34
N GLU A 96 23.15 -20.11 33.66
CA GLU A 96 22.17 -20.80 34.49
C GLU A 96 20.78 -20.22 34.17
N ALA A 97 19.86 -21.08 33.75
CA ALA A 97 18.49 -20.70 33.48
C ALA A 97 17.81 -20.35 34.80
N GLU A 98 17.80 -19.05 35.13
CA GLU A 98 16.95 -18.48 36.17
C GLU A 98 15.50 -18.93 35.94
N PRO A 99 14.77 -19.36 36.99
CA PRO A 99 13.42 -19.89 36.84
C PRO A 99 12.52 -18.82 36.23
N GLU A 100 11.91 -19.20 35.10
CA GLU A 100 10.93 -18.42 34.35
C GLU A 100 9.78 -18.07 35.30
N THR A 101 9.86 -16.89 35.92
CA THR A 101 8.73 -16.31 36.61
C THR A 101 7.65 -16.17 35.57
N ASP A 102 6.58 -16.94 35.71
CA ASP A 102 5.32 -16.77 35.00
C ASP A 102 4.87 -15.32 35.25
N VAL A 103 5.36 -14.41 34.41
CA VAL A 103 4.78 -13.09 34.22
C VAL A 103 3.46 -13.38 33.55
N ARG A 104 2.48 -13.74 34.39
CA ARG A 104 1.07 -13.66 34.09
C ARG A 104 0.92 -12.36 33.34
N ALA A 105 0.66 -12.47 32.04
CA ALA A 105 0.45 -11.34 31.18
C ALA A 105 -0.67 -10.54 31.83
N VAL A 106 -0.30 -9.50 32.58
CA VAL A 106 -1.25 -8.51 33.05
C VAL A 106 -1.85 -8.04 31.74
N PRO A 107 -3.16 -8.22 31.50
CA PRO A 107 -3.77 -7.63 30.33
C PRO A 107 -3.34 -6.17 30.42
N GLN A 108 -2.53 -5.74 29.45
CA GLN A 108 -2.25 -4.34 29.27
C GLN A 108 -3.66 -3.79 29.11
N VAL A 109 -4.19 -3.21 30.19
CA VAL A 109 -5.38 -2.40 30.10
C VAL A 109 -4.99 -1.46 28.99
N SER A 110 -5.64 -1.63 27.84
CA SER A 110 -5.78 -0.52 26.94
C SER A 110 -6.46 0.50 27.82
N GLU A 111 -5.66 1.34 28.48
CA GLU A 111 -6.02 2.71 28.67
C GLU A 111 -6.39 3.11 27.25
N ASP A 112 -7.68 2.95 26.96
CA ASP A 112 -8.38 3.76 26.00
C ASP A 112 -7.95 5.15 26.41
N VAL A 113 -6.86 5.61 25.80
CA VAL A 113 -6.51 7.00 25.68
C VAL A 113 -7.75 7.51 24.98
N VAL A 114 -8.71 7.93 25.80
CA VAL A 114 -9.82 8.75 25.41
C VAL A 114 -9.11 9.93 24.78
N ILE A 115 -8.90 9.86 23.46
CA ILE A 115 -8.44 10.98 22.66
C ILE A 115 -9.52 12.00 22.97
N PRO A 116 -9.27 12.96 23.85
CA PRO A 116 -10.36 13.76 24.31
C PRO A 116 -10.84 14.50 23.06
N PHE A 117 -12.15 14.55 22.86
CA PHE A 117 -12.78 15.24 21.72
C PHE A 117 -12.23 16.67 21.52
N SER A 118 -11.57 17.21 22.54
CA SER A 118 -10.83 18.47 22.59
C SER A 118 -9.61 18.59 21.67
N GLU A 119 -9.09 17.51 21.06
CA GLU A 119 -7.92 17.65 20.16
C GLU A 119 -8.31 17.87 18.69
N ARG A 120 -9.62 17.98 18.37
CA ARG A 120 -10.09 18.31 17.02
C ARG A 120 -9.75 19.74 16.64
N VAL A 121 -8.58 19.95 16.06
CA VAL A 121 -8.06 21.27 15.68
C VAL A 121 -8.47 21.66 14.27
N THR A 122 -8.63 22.97 14.04
CA THR A 122 -8.78 23.52 12.69
C THR A 122 -7.42 23.57 12.00
N ILE A 123 -7.39 23.87 10.70
CA ILE A 123 -6.13 24.07 9.97
C ILE A 123 -5.27 25.20 10.56
N MET A 124 -5.91 26.22 11.15
CA MET A 124 -5.25 27.39 11.71
C MET A 124 -4.53 27.06 13.02
N ASP A 125 -5.06 26.11 13.79
CA ASP A 125 -4.52 25.74 15.10
C ASP A 125 -3.51 24.57 15.01
N LEU A 126 -3.35 23.97 13.83
CA LEU A 126 -2.53 22.78 13.61
C LEU A 126 -1.03 23.11 13.61
N ARG A 127 -0.30 22.60 14.61
CA ARG A 127 1.16 22.79 14.76
C ARG A 127 1.96 21.62 14.19
N GLU A 128 3.28 21.76 14.14
CA GLU A 128 4.19 20.75 13.57
C GLU A 128 4.23 19.44 14.37
N TYR A 129 4.09 19.51 15.70
CA TYR A 129 4.07 18.35 16.60
C TYR A 129 2.68 17.71 16.74
N MET A 130 1.72 18.07 15.89
CA MET A 130 0.33 17.62 15.96
C MET A 130 -0.04 16.73 14.77
N CYS A 131 -0.92 15.76 15.03
CA CYS A 131 -1.36 14.75 14.09
C CYS A 131 -2.22 15.38 13.00
N ARG A 132 -1.75 15.28 11.76
CA ARG A 132 -2.37 15.92 10.58
C ARG A 132 -3.43 15.05 9.90
N TRP A 133 -4.06 14.14 10.63
CA TRP A 133 -5.06 13.25 10.06
C TRP A 133 -6.38 14.00 9.83
N PRO A 134 -6.89 14.08 8.59
CA PRO A 134 -8.14 14.78 8.29
C PRO A 134 -9.35 13.98 8.77
N MET A 135 -10.30 14.67 9.40
CA MET A 135 -11.57 14.13 9.86
C MET A 135 -12.70 14.92 9.21
N GLY A 136 -13.60 14.21 8.53
CA GLY A 136 -14.70 14.82 7.78
C GLY A 136 -14.32 15.21 6.35
N ASP A 137 -15.23 15.90 5.68
CA ASP A 137 -15.07 16.37 4.30
C ASP A 137 -14.47 17.79 4.30
N PRO A 138 -13.44 18.09 3.48
CA PRO A 138 -12.85 19.43 3.38
C PRO A 138 -13.82 20.55 3.00
N THR A 139 -14.99 20.22 2.42
CA THR A 139 -16.00 21.20 2.01
C THR A 139 -16.95 21.61 3.14
N THR A 140 -16.92 20.92 4.28
CA THR A 140 -17.79 21.22 5.43
C THR A 140 -17.06 22.04 6.49
N ALA A 141 -17.79 22.91 7.20
CA ALA A 141 -17.25 23.70 8.30
C ALA A 141 -16.82 22.84 9.52
N GLU A 142 -17.21 21.56 9.53
CA GLU A 142 -16.82 20.58 10.54
C GLU A 142 -15.51 19.86 10.21
N PHE A 143 -14.83 20.25 9.13
CA PHE A 143 -13.52 19.71 8.80
C PHE A 143 -12.51 20.01 9.91
N ARG A 144 -11.93 18.94 10.48
CA ARG A 144 -10.96 19.02 11.58
C ARG A 144 -9.79 18.09 11.35
N PHE A 145 -8.69 18.37 12.01
CA PHE A 145 -7.56 17.46 12.12
C PHE A 145 -7.52 16.81 13.50
N CYS A 146 -6.92 15.61 13.58
CA CYS A 146 -6.82 14.84 14.82
C CYS A 146 -6.15 15.60 15.96
N GLY A 147 -5.12 16.41 15.69
CA GLY A 147 -4.47 17.27 16.68
C GLY A 147 -3.64 16.58 17.78
N ALA A 148 -3.78 15.27 17.97
CA ALA A 148 -2.98 14.48 18.92
C ALA A 148 -1.47 14.60 18.65
N ARG A 149 -0.64 14.35 19.66
CA ARG A 149 0.82 14.42 19.50
C ARG A 149 1.32 13.51 18.37
N SER A 150 2.06 14.08 17.42
CA SER A 150 2.70 13.33 16.35
C SER A 150 3.86 12.50 16.89
N GLN A 151 4.10 11.34 16.28
CA GLN A 151 5.28 10.53 16.59
C GLN A 151 6.53 11.17 15.99
N THR A 152 7.69 10.99 16.64
CA THR A 152 8.96 11.51 16.13
C THR A 152 9.25 10.97 14.73
N GLY A 153 9.45 11.87 13.77
CA GLY A 153 9.73 11.52 12.36
C GLY A 153 8.48 11.17 11.53
N LEU A 154 7.27 11.21 12.11
CA LEU A 154 6.02 10.94 11.40
C LEU A 154 5.01 12.09 11.62
N PRO A 155 4.20 12.47 10.63
CA PRO A 155 3.23 13.56 10.75
C PRO A 155 1.94 13.18 11.51
N TYR A 156 1.87 11.95 12.03
CA TYR A 156 0.66 11.36 12.61
C TYR A 156 0.94 10.78 14.00
N CYS A 157 -0.10 10.72 14.85
CA CYS A 157 -0.04 10.01 16.12
C CYS A 157 0.08 8.49 15.93
N THR A 158 0.31 7.75 17.01
CA THR A 158 0.46 6.27 16.99
C THR A 158 -0.70 5.57 16.30
N HIS A 159 -1.94 6.02 16.54
CA HIS A 159 -3.13 5.47 15.94
C HIS A 159 -3.18 5.71 14.42
N HIS A 160 -3.13 6.97 14.00
CA HIS A 160 -3.25 7.34 12.57
C HIS A 160 -2.04 6.92 11.74
N ALA A 161 -0.85 6.80 12.33
CA ALA A 161 0.32 6.25 11.65
C ALA A 161 0.12 4.79 11.23
N ARG A 162 -0.54 3.95 12.05
CA ARG A 162 -0.85 2.55 11.67
C ARG A 162 -1.80 2.48 10.48
N ILE A 163 -2.72 3.44 10.38
CA ILE A 163 -3.67 3.51 9.26
C ILE A 163 -2.97 3.98 7.99
N ALA A 164 -2.15 5.03 8.08
CA ALA A 164 -1.41 5.58 6.93
C ALA A 164 -0.36 4.61 6.36
N TYR A 165 0.41 3.98 7.26
CA TYR A 165 1.59 3.19 6.91
C TYR A 165 1.35 1.70 7.14
N GLN A 166 0.55 1.08 6.29
CA GLN A 166 0.43 -0.38 6.28
C GLN A 166 1.66 -1.04 5.63
N PRO A 167 2.24 -2.08 6.27
CA PRO A 167 3.28 -2.91 5.66
C PRO A 167 2.80 -3.52 4.34
N ALA A 168 3.72 -3.70 3.38
CA ALA A 168 3.40 -4.23 2.06
C ALA A 168 2.73 -5.63 2.10
N ALA A 169 2.95 -6.40 3.18
CA ALA A 169 2.32 -7.70 3.41
C ALA A 169 0.80 -7.60 3.64
N ASP A 170 0.35 -6.64 4.46
CA ASP A 170 -1.07 -6.45 4.76
C ASP A 170 -1.86 -5.99 3.55
N ARG A 171 -1.29 -5.09 2.74
CA ARG A 171 -1.88 -4.65 1.46
C ARG A 171 -2.12 -5.82 0.50
N ARG A 172 -1.24 -6.82 0.50
CA ARG A 172 -1.43 -8.03 -0.32
C ARG A 172 -2.57 -8.91 0.20
N ARG A 173 -2.68 -9.05 1.53
CA ARG A 173 -3.73 -9.83 2.20
C ARG A 173 -5.11 -9.20 2.02
N ASP A 174 -5.23 -7.89 2.22
CA ASP A 174 -6.52 -7.19 2.04
C ASP A 174 -7.01 -7.24 0.59
N ARG A 175 -6.09 -7.10 -0.38
CA ARG A 175 -6.45 -7.27 -1.80
C ARG A 175 -6.85 -8.71 -2.13
N SER A 176 -6.32 -9.70 -1.42
CA SER A 176 -6.72 -11.10 -1.56
C SER A 176 -8.10 -11.35 -0.97
N LYS A 177 -8.41 -10.75 0.19
CA LYS A 177 -9.73 -10.85 0.84
C LYS A 177 -10.82 -10.14 0.04
N ALA A 178 -10.53 -8.97 -0.56
CA ALA A 178 -11.48 -8.24 -1.39
C ALA A 178 -11.76 -8.90 -2.76
N ARG A 179 -11.01 -9.95 -3.12
CA ARG A 179 -11.16 -10.73 -4.36
C ARG A 179 -11.79 -12.10 -4.15
N ALA A 180 -11.88 -12.55 -2.90
CA ALA A 180 -12.59 -13.76 -2.50
C ALA A 180 -14.06 -13.41 -2.23
#